data_AF-A0A833PKV3-F1
#
_entry.id   AF-A0A833PKV3-F1
#
_cell.length_a   1.000
_cell.length_b   1.000
_cell.length_c   1.000
_cell.angle_alpha   90.00
_cell.angle_beta   90.00
_cell.angle_gamma   90.00
#
_symmetry.space_group_name_H-M   'P 1'
#
loop_
_entity.id
_entity.type
_entity.pdbx_description
1 polymer ?
#
loop_
_entity_poly.entity_id
_entity_poly.type
_entity_poly.pdbx_seq_one_letter_code
_entity_poly.pdbx_strand_id
1 'polypeptide(L)' 'MKLSFEALEALDALDRIGMFAEAAELLHRVPSALTYLAQKLESDLDVVVRPEWAPCEAHAARSCRQ' A
#
# COMPACT_ATOMS: atom_id res chain seq x y z
N MET A 1 10.79 -15.56 -9.88
CA MET A 1 10.13 -14.34 -9.36
C MET A 1 9.03 -13.92 -10.31
N LYS A 2 7.78 -13.86 -9.83
CA LYS A 2 6.65 -13.25 -10.55
C LYS A 2 6.30 -11.97 -9.80
N LEU A 3 6.90 -10.84 -10.19
CA LEU A 3 6.53 -9.55 -9.65
C LEU A 3 5.22 -9.10 -10.30
N SER A 4 4.24 -8.72 -9.48
CA SER A 4 2.99 -8.13 -9.97
C SER A 4 3.24 -6.68 -10.33
N PHE A 5 2.91 -6.28 -11.56
CA PHE A 5 2.97 -4.88 -11.96
C PHE A 5 2.07 -4.01 -11.08
N GLU A 6 0.88 -4.50 -10.73
CA GLU A 6 -0.03 -3.78 -9.83
C GLU A 6 0.58 -3.51 -8.46
N ALA A 7 1.41 -4.43 -7.95
CA ALA A 7 2.05 -4.26 -6.65
C ALA A 7 3.18 -3.23 -6.70
N LEU A 8 3.89 -3.14 -7.82
CA LEU A 8 4.90 -2.10 -8.04
C LEU A 8 4.25 -0.72 -8.24
N GLU A 9 3.13 -0.64 -8.95
CA GLU A 9 2.36 0.60 -9.14
C GLU A 9 1.77 1.10 -7.82
N ALA A 10 1.23 0.20 -7.00
CA ALA A 10 0.81 0.51 -5.64
C ALA A 10 1.95 1.08 -4.80
N LEU A 11 3.14 0.47 -4.87
CA LEU A 11 4.32 0.91 -4.14
C LEU A 11 4.77 2.32 -4.59
N ASP A 12 4.83 2.59 -5.89
CA ASP A 12 5.19 3.92 -6.43
C ASP A 12 4.20 5.00 -5.99
N ALA A 13 2.89 4.72 -6.07
CA ALA A 13 1.87 5.66 -5.63
C ALA A 13 1.98 5.96 -4.13
N LEU A 14 2.24 4.95 -3.31
CA LEU A 14 2.41 5.11 -1.87
C LEU A 14 3.69 5.86 -1.50
N ASP A 15 4.79 5.63 -2.21
CA ASP A 15 6.05 6.36 -2.04
C ASP A 15 5.89 7.86 -2.36
N ARG A 16 5.12 8.18 -3.40
CA ARG A 16 4.90 9.57 -3.85
C ARG A 16 3.90 10.34 -2.99
N ILE A 17 2.87 9.66 -2.47
CA ILE A 17 1.74 10.29 -1.77
C ILE A 17 1.87 10.16 -0.25
N GLY A 18 2.46 9.08 0.26
CA GLY A 18 2.64 8.83 1.69
C GLY A 18 1.36 8.43 2.43
N MET A 19 0.20 8.46 1.76
CA MET A 19 -1.10 8.10 2.34
C MET A 19 -1.91 7.16 1.44
N PHE A 20 -2.44 6.09 2.03
CA PHE A 20 -3.15 5.03 1.31
C PHE A 20 -4.44 5.49 0.65
N ALA A 21 -5.23 6.35 1.30
CA ALA A 21 -6.52 6.77 0.76
C ALA A 21 -6.34 7.52 -0.57
N GLU A 22 -5.45 8.50 -0.60
CA GLU A 22 -5.19 9.31 -1.79
C GLU A 22 -4.43 8.53 -2.87
N ALA A 23 -3.52 7.62 -2.50
CA ALA A 23 -2.94 6.67 -3.44
C ALA A 23 -4.00 5.73 -4.06
N ALA A 24 -4.99 5.32 -3.28
CA ALA A 24 -6.06 4.46 -3.77
C ALA A 24 -6.96 5.22 -4.76
N GLU A 25 -7.31 6.46 -4.43
CA GLU A 25 -8.07 7.34 -5.32
C GLU A 25 -7.32 7.60 -6.64
N LEU A 26 -6.01 7.86 -6.58
CA LEU A 26 -5.18 8.07 -7.77
C LEU A 26 -5.18 6.84 -8.70
N LEU A 27 -5.12 5.64 -8.12
CA LEU A 27 -5.12 4.38 -8.88
C LEU A 27 -6.53 3.84 -9.16
N HIS A 28 -7.59 4.55 -8.76
CA HIS A 28 -8.98 4.09 -8.82
C HIS A 28 -9.19 2.71 -8.16
N ARG A 29 -8.55 2.51 -7.01
CA ARG A 29 -8.62 1.31 -6.17
C ARG A 29 -9.20 1.66 -4.81
N VAL A 30 -9.46 0.65 -4.00
CA VAL A 30 -9.77 0.83 -2.57
C VAL A 30 -8.49 0.70 -1.73
N PRO A 31 -8.38 1.40 -0.58
CA PRO A 31 -7.17 1.36 0.25
C PRO A 31 -6.77 -0.05 0.71
N SER A 32 -7.75 -0.92 0.98
CA SER A 32 -7.50 -2.32 1.35
C SER A 32 -6.80 -3.12 0.25
N ALA A 33 -7.01 -2.77 -1.02
CA ALA A 33 -6.32 -3.43 -2.14
C ALA A 33 -4.84 -3.07 -2.16
N LEU A 34 -4.48 -1.82 -1.84
CA LEU A 34 -3.09 -1.38 -1.72
C LEU A 34 -2.37 -2.12 -0.58
N THR A 35 -3.01 -2.25 0.59
CA THR A 35 -2.43 -3.03 1.70
C THR A 35 -2.15 -4.47 1.25
N TYR A 36 -3.11 -5.13 0.61
CA TYR A 36 -2.93 -6.49 0.13
C TYR A 36 -1.77 -6.61 -0.87
N LEU A 37 -1.68 -5.66 -1.81
CA LEU A 37 -0.61 -5.63 -2.81
C LEU A 37 0.76 -5.43 -2.16
N ALA A 38 0.88 -4.56 -1.16
CA ALA A 38 2.11 -4.36 -0.39
C ALA A 38 2.52 -5.62 0.39
N GLN A 39 1.60 -6.22 1.16
CA GLN A 39 1.86 -7.45 1.91
C GLN A 39 2.25 -8.62 1.02
N LYS A 40 1.61 -8.73 -0.15
CA LYS A 40 1.93 -9.75 -1.14
C LYS A 40 3.31 -9.52 -1.74
N LEU A 41 3.66 -8.28 -2.07
CA LEU A 41 4.98 -7.93 -2.60
C LEU A 41 6.09 -8.24 -1.58
N GLU A 42 5.86 -7.91 -0.31
CA GLU A 42 6.76 -8.25 0.80
C GLU A 42 6.97 -9.76 0.92
N SER A 43 5.88 -10.53 0.86
CA SER A 43 5.92 -11.99 0.90
C SER A 43 6.63 -12.61 -0.30
N ASP A 44 6.38 -12.07 -1.51
CA ASP A 44 6.95 -12.58 -2.76
C ASP A 44 8.46 -12.29 -2.88
N LEU A 45 8.93 -11.23 -2.21
CA LEU A 45 10.32 -10.81 -2.18
C LEU A 45 11.09 -11.28 -0.94
N ASP A 46 10.39 -11.84 0.07
CA ASP A 46 10.93 -12.15 1.39
C ASP A 46 11.62 -10.93 2.04
N VAL A 47 11.01 -9.75 1.85
CA VAL A 47 11.49 -8.47 2.42
C VAL A 47 10.38 -7.82 3.21
N VAL A 48 10.74 -7.20 4.33
CA VAL A 48 9.85 -6.26 5.02
C VAL A 48 10.24 -4.87 4.57
N VAL A 49 9.40 -4.26 3.75
CA VAL A 49 9.51 -2.82 3.54
C VAL A 49 9.00 -2.20 4.84
N ARG A 50 9.79 -1.33 5.46
CA ARG A 50 9.33 -0.54 6.61
C ARG A 50 9.06 0.88 6.14
N PRO A 51 7.99 1.10 5.38
CA PRO A 51 7.70 2.43 4.88
C PRO A 51 7.23 3.34 6.01
N GLU A 52 7.47 4.64 5.85
CA GLU A 52 6.89 5.67 6.71
C GLU A 52 5.36 5.77 6.58
N TRP A 53 4.81 5.30 5.44
CA TRP A 53 3.38 5.21 5.16
C TRP A 53 2.77 3.95 5.81
N ALA A 54 2.77 3.82 7.14
CA ALA A 54 2.23 2.63 7.79
C ALA A 54 0.76 2.32 7.38
N PRO A 55 0.36 1.05 7.20
CA PRO A 55 -1.02 0.67 6.83
C PRO A 55 -2.07 1.30 7.74
N CYS A 56 -3.16 1.83 7.17
CA CYS A 56 -4.30 2.36 7.93
C CYS A 56 -4.83 1.37 8.99
N GLU A 57 -4.69 0.07 8.73
CA GLU A 57 -5.10 -1.02 9.62
C GLU A 57 -4.21 -1.20 10.87
N ALA A 58 -2.97 -0.72 10.87
CA ALA A 58 -2.08 -0.77 12.04
C ALA A 58 -2.32 0.38 13.03
N HIS A 59 -2.87 1.51 12.58
CA HIS A 59 -3.19 2.68 13.40
C HIS A 59 -4.70 2.80 13.66
N ALA A 60 -5.23 1.94 14.54
CA ALA A 60 -6.46 2.14 15.30
C ALA A 60 -7.60 2.95 14.63
N ALA A 61 -8.15 2.48 13.50
CA ALA A 61 -9.52 2.66 12.97
C ALA A 61 -10.25 4.04 13.04
N ARG A 62 -9.63 5.13 13.49
CA ARG A 62 -10.28 6.43 13.76
C ARG A 62 -9.58 7.62 13.11
N SER A 63 -8.36 7.44 12.57
CA SER A 63 -7.57 8.55 12.01
C SER A 63 -7.36 8.51 10.50
N CYS A 64 -7.71 7.42 9.80
CA CYS A 64 -7.87 7.44 8.35
C CYS A 64 -9.25 8.04 8.03
N ARG A 65 -9.38 9.35 8.20
CA ARG A 65 -10.56 10.07 7.70
C ARG A 65 -10.49 10.04 6.19
N GLN A 66 -11.56 9.47 5.61
CA GLN A 66 -11.90 9.31 4.18
C GLN A 66 -10.86 9.85 3.20
#